data_AF-A0A7S4H3V0-F1
#
_entry.id   AF-A0A7S4H3V0-F1
#
_cell.length_a   1.000
_cell.length_b   1.000
_cell.length_c   1.000
_cell.angle_alpha   90.00
_cell.angle_beta   90.00
_cell.angle_gamma   90.00
#
_symmetry.space_group_name_H-M   'P 1'
#
loop_
_entity.id
_entity.type
_entity.pdbx_description
1 polymer ?
#
loop_
_entity_poly.entity_id
_entity_poly.type
_entity_poly.pdbx_seq_one_letter_code
_entity_poly.pdbx_strand_id
1 'polypeptide(L)'
;MTNIPMPASDAASAGEIIARIGQLTRMLRDSMRELGLDQAIAQAAEAIPDARDRLDYVVTMTAQAAERALNCVEAAQPRQAELETGAKALQGRWDEWFANPIELAEARVLVSDTRQYLAQVPEHTAFTNAQLLEIMMAQDFQDLTGQVIKRMMSVVQEIEKQLLMVLMENIPEQPVKDKRPNDSLLNGPQLDQNGVGVIANQEQVDDLLDSLGF
;
A
#
# COMPACT_ATOMS: atom_id res chain seq x y z
N MET A 1 62.97 -52.19 2.09
CA MET A 1 61.94 -51.28 1.54
C MET A 1 60.68 -51.49 2.36
N THR A 2 60.45 -50.60 3.31
CA THR A 2 59.27 -50.58 4.19
C THR A 2 58.10 -50.03 3.40
N ASN A 3 57.06 -50.85 3.21
CA ASN A 3 55.84 -50.44 2.54
C ASN A 3 54.97 -49.68 3.56
N ILE A 4 54.92 -48.36 3.44
CA ILE A 4 54.03 -47.51 4.23
C ILE A 4 52.64 -47.63 3.59
N PRO A 5 51.60 -48.11 4.30
CA PRO A 5 50.24 -48.08 3.78
C PRO A 5 49.82 -46.61 3.64
N MET A 6 49.46 -46.17 2.43
CA MET A 6 48.76 -44.90 2.28
C MET A 6 47.41 -44.97 3.01
N PRO A 7 46.97 -43.88 3.66
CA PRO A 7 45.64 -43.83 4.24
C PRO A 7 44.62 -43.99 3.11
N ALA A 8 43.65 -44.90 3.30
CA ALA A 8 42.52 -45.02 2.41
C ALA A 8 41.81 -43.66 2.34
N SER A 9 41.61 -43.18 1.12
CA SER A 9 40.84 -41.99 0.79
C SER A 9 39.45 -42.11 1.40
N ASP A 10 39.23 -41.47 2.54
CA ASP A 10 37.94 -41.29 3.22
C ASP A 10 37.07 -40.26 2.45
N ALA A 11 36.97 -40.44 1.14
CA ALA A 11 36.05 -39.71 0.29
C ALA A 11 34.77 -40.53 0.26
N ALA A 12 33.83 -40.19 1.15
CA ALA A 12 32.50 -40.77 1.16
C ALA A 12 31.98 -40.87 -0.27
N SER A 13 31.67 -42.09 -0.71
CA SER A 13 31.19 -42.30 -2.07
C SER A 13 29.91 -41.50 -2.26
N ALA A 14 29.61 -41.04 -3.49
CA ALA A 14 28.38 -40.29 -3.76
C ALA A 14 27.12 -41.04 -3.24
N GLY A 15 27.15 -42.38 -3.23
CA GLY A 15 26.10 -43.23 -2.65
C GLY A 15 25.97 -43.11 -1.13
N GLU A 16 27.08 -43.03 -0.38
CA GLU A 16 27.06 -42.80 1.07
C GLU A 16 26.55 -41.41 1.42
N ILE A 17 26.92 -40.39 0.64
CA ILE A 17 26.42 -39.02 0.81
C ILE A 17 24.90 -38.98 0.58
N ILE A 18 24.41 -39.60 -0.49
CA ILE A 18 22.97 -39.70 -0.79
C ILE A 18 22.23 -40.48 0.31
N ALA A 19 22.81 -41.58 0.82
CA ALA A 19 22.23 -42.37 1.91
C ALA A 19 22.13 -41.55 3.22
N ARG A 20 23.17 -40.77 3.54
CA ARG A 20 23.21 -39.87 4.69
C ARG A 20 22.17 -38.77 4.59
N ILE A 21 22.04 -38.12 3.42
CA ILE A 21 20.98 -37.13 3.14
C ILE A 21 19.59 -37.76 3.30
N GLY A 22 19.39 -38.98 2.79
CA GLY A 22 18.12 -39.70 2.90
C GLY A 22 17.76 -40.11 4.34
N GLN A 23 18.74 -40.36 5.20
CA GLN A 23 18.53 -40.57 6.65
C GLN A 23 18.18 -39.25 7.36
N LEU A 24 18.94 -38.19 7.12
CA LEU A 24 18.69 -36.88 7.72
C LEU A 24 17.33 -36.30 7.30
N THR A 25 16.92 -36.49 6.05
CA THR A 25 15.62 -36.04 5.54
C THR A 25 14.46 -36.80 6.20
N ARG A 26 14.62 -38.11 6.43
CA ARG A 26 13.61 -38.91 7.16
C ARG A 26 13.53 -38.52 8.62
N MET A 27 14.68 -38.33 9.27
CA MET A 27 14.74 -37.86 10.66
C MET A 27 14.05 -36.50 10.81
N LEU A 28 14.37 -35.54 9.93
CA LEU A 28 13.68 -34.25 9.89
C LEU A 28 12.18 -34.42 9.71
N ARG A 29 11.74 -35.20 8.72
CA ARG A 29 10.31 -35.42 8.45
C ARG A 29 9.59 -36.03 9.67
N ASP A 30 10.18 -37.04 10.27
CA ASP A 30 9.57 -37.75 11.39
C ASP A 30 9.54 -36.85 12.64
N SER A 31 10.59 -36.07 12.92
CA SER A 31 10.59 -35.04 13.98
C SER A 31 9.58 -33.92 13.72
N MET A 32 9.46 -33.43 12.49
CA MET A 32 8.45 -32.43 12.12
C MET A 32 7.02 -32.94 12.35
N ARG A 33 6.78 -34.23 12.06
CA ARG A 33 5.48 -34.87 12.27
C ARG A 33 5.18 -35.13 13.75
N GLU A 34 6.18 -35.53 14.52
CA GLU A 34 6.05 -35.82 15.95
C GLU A 34 5.78 -34.56 16.79
N LEU A 35 6.28 -33.41 16.33
CA LEU A 35 6.02 -32.08 16.90
C LEU A 35 4.76 -31.41 16.34
N GLY A 36 4.08 -31.99 15.35
CA GLY A 36 2.88 -31.42 14.72
C GLY A 36 3.15 -30.20 13.83
N LEU A 37 4.41 -29.95 13.47
CA LEU A 37 4.86 -28.83 12.65
C LEU A 37 4.56 -29.02 11.16
N ASP A 38 4.35 -30.27 10.73
CA ASP A 38 3.90 -30.59 9.36
C ASP A 38 2.53 -30.00 9.05
N GLN A 39 1.61 -30.05 10.03
CA GLN A 39 0.28 -29.46 9.91
C GLN A 39 0.33 -27.93 9.85
N ALA A 40 1.19 -27.30 10.65
CA ALA A 40 1.38 -25.85 10.67
C ALA A 40 1.90 -25.31 9.33
N ILE A 41 2.90 -25.97 8.75
CA ILE A 41 3.45 -25.59 7.43
C ILE A 41 2.43 -25.83 6.32
N ALA A 42 1.68 -26.94 6.36
CA ALA A 42 0.63 -27.22 5.38
C ALA A 42 -0.47 -26.14 5.41
N GLN A 43 -0.93 -25.74 6.59
CA GLN A 43 -1.92 -24.67 6.75
C GLN A 43 -1.40 -23.30 6.24
N ALA A 44 -0.15 -22.96 6.54
CA ALA A 44 0.46 -21.75 6.03
C ALA A 44 0.56 -21.76 4.49
N ALA A 45 0.95 -22.90 3.91
CA ALA A 45 1.04 -23.07 2.46
C ALA A 45 -0.33 -22.98 1.77
N GLU A 46 -1.40 -23.50 2.40
CA GLU A 46 -2.77 -23.40 1.89
C GLU A 46 -3.35 -21.98 1.98
N ALA A 47 -2.89 -21.15 2.93
CA ALA A 47 -3.36 -19.78 3.11
C ALA A 47 -2.76 -18.77 2.11
N ILE A 48 -1.60 -19.07 1.52
CA ILE A 48 -0.91 -18.17 0.57
C ILE A 48 -1.74 -17.90 -0.69
N PRO A 49 -2.35 -18.91 -1.36
CA PRO A 49 -3.25 -18.66 -2.49
C PRO A 49 -4.42 -17.73 -2.17
N ASP A 50 -5.10 -17.91 -1.03
CA ASP A 50 -6.21 -17.04 -0.60
C ASP A 50 -5.73 -15.60 -0.35
N ALA A 51 -4.57 -15.42 0.29
CA ALA A 51 -3.97 -14.10 0.46
C ALA A 51 -3.65 -13.43 -0.88
N ARG A 52 -3.14 -14.19 -1.86
CA ARG A 52 -2.86 -13.66 -3.20
C ARG A 52 -4.12 -13.20 -3.90
N ASP A 53 -5.17 -14.02 -3.89
CA ASP A 53 -6.45 -13.70 -4.55
C ASP A 53 -7.11 -12.46 -3.90
N ARG A 54 -6.93 -12.29 -2.59
CA ARG A 54 -7.35 -11.08 -1.86
C ARG A 54 -6.57 -9.84 -2.25
N LEU A 55 -5.25 -9.93 -2.47
CA LEU A 55 -4.47 -8.80 -2.99
C LEU A 55 -4.89 -8.43 -4.41
N ASP A 56 -5.12 -9.43 -5.26
CA ASP A 56 -5.57 -9.23 -6.63
C ASP A 56 -6.94 -8.51 -6.66
N TYR A 57 -7.83 -8.89 -5.74
CA TYR A 57 -9.08 -8.17 -5.52
C TYR A 57 -8.85 -6.70 -5.13
N VAL A 58 -7.92 -6.41 -4.22
CA VAL A 58 -7.58 -5.03 -3.83
C VAL A 58 -7.06 -4.22 -5.01
N VAL A 59 -6.16 -4.80 -5.81
CA VAL A 59 -5.62 -4.16 -7.03
C VAL A 59 -6.75 -3.84 -8.00
N THR A 60 -7.63 -4.81 -8.26
CA THR A 60 -8.76 -4.66 -9.18
C THR A 60 -9.72 -3.56 -8.73
N MET A 61 -10.14 -3.58 -7.46
CA MET A 61 -11.06 -2.57 -6.91
C MET A 61 -10.45 -1.17 -6.93
N THR A 62 -9.14 -1.06 -6.64
CA THR A 62 -8.43 0.22 -6.67
C THR A 62 -8.35 0.78 -8.09
N ALA A 63 -8.04 -0.07 -9.08
CA ALA A 63 -8.01 0.33 -10.47
C ALA A 63 -9.38 0.81 -10.96
N GLN A 64 -10.45 0.07 -10.63
CA GLN A 64 -11.81 0.43 -11.00
C GLN A 64 -12.24 1.77 -10.40
N ALA A 65 -11.95 2.02 -9.13
CA ALA A 65 -12.28 3.28 -8.49
C ALA A 65 -11.51 4.47 -9.10
N ALA A 66 -10.21 4.28 -9.37
CA ALA A 66 -9.39 5.28 -10.04
C ALA A 66 -9.91 5.62 -11.44
N GLU A 67 -10.25 4.59 -12.23
CA GLU A 67 -10.82 4.76 -13.57
C GLU A 67 -12.17 5.49 -13.52
N ARG A 68 -13.08 5.10 -12.61
CA ARG A 68 -14.37 5.77 -12.45
C ARG A 68 -14.21 7.23 -12.06
N ALA A 69 -13.32 7.54 -11.13
CA ALA A 69 -13.05 8.91 -10.73
C ALA A 69 -12.46 9.74 -11.88
N LEU A 70 -11.50 9.18 -12.63
CA LEU A 70 -10.89 9.83 -13.79
C LEU A 70 -11.94 10.15 -14.86
N ASN A 71 -12.81 9.19 -15.19
CA ASN A 71 -13.89 9.39 -16.17
C ASN A 71 -14.85 10.52 -15.75
N CYS A 72 -15.16 10.63 -14.46
CA CYS A 72 -16.00 11.71 -13.93
C CYS A 72 -15.32 13.09 -14.08
N VAL A 73 -14.02 13.17 -13.81
CA VAL A 73 -13.23 14.39 -13.99
C VAL A 73 -13.18 14.79 -15.47
N GLU A 74 -12.89 13.84 -16.36
CA GLU A 74 -12.85 14.07 -17.81
C GLU A 74 -14.21 14.55 -18.34
N ALA A 75 -15.31 14.01 -17.82
CA ALA A 75 -16.66 14.45 -18.19
C ALA A 75 -17.00 15.85 -17.67
N ALA A 76 -16.54 16.22 -16.47
CA ALA A 76 -16.82 17.52 -15.85
C ALA A 76 -15.98 18.67 -16.44
N GLN A 77 -14.75 18.39 -16.87
CA GLN A 77 -13.81 19.41 -17.37
C GLN A 77 -14.37 20.29 -18.50
N PRO A 78 -15.00 19.75 -19.57
CA PRO A 78 -15.58 20.56 -20.63
C PRO A 78 -16.65 21.53 -20.12
N ARG A 79 -17.51 21.09 -19.19
CA ARG A 79 -18.58 21.91 -18.60
C ARG A 79 -18.01 23.08 -17.80
N GLN A 80 -16.93 22.84 -17.04
CA GLN A 80 -16.25 23.90 -16.31
C GLN A 80 -15.56 24.90 -17.25
N ALA A 81 -14.95 24.42 -18.34
CA ALA A 81 -14.33 25.26 -19.35
C ALA A 81 -15.36 26.14 -20.10
N GLU A 82 -16.53 25.59 -20.43
CA GLU A 82 -17.65 26.33 -21.04
C GLU A 82 -18.18 27.42 -20.10
N LEU A 83 -18.37 27.11 -18.81
CA LEU A 83 -18.76 28.09 -17.79
C LEU A 83 -17.75 29.24 -17.71
N GLU A 84 -16.46 28.94 -17.62
CA GLU A 84 -15.39 29.93 -17.49
C GLU A 84 -15.28 30.80 -18.75
N THR A 85 -15.29 30.17 -19.93
CA THR A 85 -15.17 30.86 -21.22
C THR A 85 -16.36 31.79 -21.45
N GLY A 86 -17.58 31.31 -21.18
CA GLY A 86 -18.80 32.12 -21.31
C GLY A 86 -18.82 33.29 -20.34
N ALA A 87 -18.41 33.09 -19.08
CA ALA A 87 -18.30 34.16 -18.09
C ALA A 87 -17.30 35.23 -18.53
N LYS A 88 -16.08 34.84 -18.91
CA LYS A 88 -15.03 35.77 -19.34
C LYS A 88 -15.42 36.55 -20.59
N ALA A 89 -16.05 35.89 -21.56
CA ALA A 89 -16.52 36.52 -22.78
C ALA A 89 -17.59 37.59 -22.50
N LEU A 90 -18.57 37.28 -21.63
CA LEU A 90 -19.61 38.24 -21.24
C LEU A 90 -19.02 39.39 -20.42
N GLN A 91 -18.11 39.10 -19.47
CA GLN A 91 -17.44 40.12 -18.68
C GLN A 91 -16.71 41.11 -19.58
N GLY A 92 -15.89 40.64 -20.53
CA GLY A 92 -15.17 41.52 -21.44
C GLY A 92 -16.09 42.41 -22.28
N ARG A 93 -17.22 41.87 -22.75
CA ARG A 93 -18.22 42.65 -23.50
C ARG A 93 -18.92 43.70 -22.64
N TRP A 94 -19.21 43.38 -21.37
CA TRP A 94 -19.75 44.34 -20.42
C TRP A 94 -18.76 45.44 -20.10
N ASP A 95 -17.49 45.10 -19.85
CA ASP A 95 -16.43 46.06 -19.57
C ASP A 95 -16.23 47.04 -20.75
N GLU A 96 -16.19 46.52 -21.98
CA GLU A 96 -16.09 47.32 -23.20
C GLU A 96 -17.29 48.27 -23.37
N TRP A 97 -18.51 47.75 -23.17
CA TRP A 97 -19.73 48.56 -23.28
C TRP A 97 -19.78 49.66 -22.22
N PHE A 98 -19.33 49.41 -20.98
CA PHE A 98 -19.26 50.44 -19.94
C PHE A 98 -18.17 51.48 -20.20
N ALA A 99 -17.04 51.08 -20.80
CA ALA A 99 -15.97 52.01 -21.17
C ALA A 99 -16.36 52.91 -22.36
N ASN A 100 -17.08 52.36 -23.34
CA ASN A 100 -17.54 53.08 -24.53
C ASN A 100 -19.00 52.70 -24.83
N PRO A 101 -19.99 53.36 -24.19
CA PRO A 101 -21.39 53.03 -24.42
C PRO A 101 -21.81 53.23 -25.88
N ILE A 102 -22.19 52.13 -26.54
CA ILE A 102 -22.64 52.07 -27.93
C ILE A 102 -24.19 52.06 -27.97
N GLU A 103 -24.79 51.96 -29.16
CA GLU A 103 -26.23 52.07 -29.34
C GLU A 103 -27.07 51.06 -28.54
N LEU A 104 -28.30 51.46 -28.21
CA LEU A 104 -29.30 50.67 -27.47
C LEU A 104 -29.56 49.27 -28.05
N ALA A 105 -29.32 49.04 -29.35
CA ALA A 105 -29.49 47.74 -29.98
C ALA A 105 -28.45 46.72 -29.49
N GLU A 106 -27.18 47.11 -29.37
CA GLU A 106 -26.09 46.23 -28.91
C GLU A 106 -26.21 45.92 -27.41
N ALA A 107 -26.70 46.88 -26.62
CA ALA A 107 -27.03 46.65 -25.21
C ALA A 107 -28.11 45.55 -25.04
N ARG A 108 -29.12 45.49 -25.93
CA ARG A 108 -30.16 44.45 -25.86
C ARG A 108 -29.59 43.06 -26.18
N VAL A 109 -28.68 42.96 -27.14
CA VAL A 109 -28.00 41.70 -27.48
C VAL A 109 -27.18 41.23 -26.28
N LEU A 110 -26.39 42.12 -25.66
CA LEU A 110 -25.57 41.77 -24.50
C LEU A 110 -26.41 41.31 -23.29
N VAL A 111 -27.54 41.96 -23.03
CA VAL A 111 -28.51 41.52 -22.00
C VAL A 111 -29.11 40.15 -22.35
N SER A 112 -29.48 39.92 -23.61
CA SER A 112 -30.02 38.64 -24.07
C SER A 112 -29.02 37.50 -23.89
N ASP A 113 -27.77 37.70 -24.33
CA ASP A 113 -26.70 36.71 -24.24
C ASP A 113 -26.36 36.42 -22.77
N THR A 114 -26.35 37.44 -21.91
CA THR A 114 -26.14 37.28 -20.46
C THR A 114 -27.26 36.44 -19.85
N ARG A 115 -28.53 36.71 -20.20
CA ARG A 115 -29.67 35.92 -19.71
C ARG A 115 -29.61 34.47 -20.20
N GLN A 116 -29.17 34.24 -21.43
CA GLN A 116 -29.00 32.89 -21.98
C GLN A 116 -27.90 32.13 -21.23
N TYR A 117 -26.75 32.74 -21.00
CA TYR A 117 -25.68 32.14 -20.19
C TYR A 117 -26.16 31.80 -18.78
N LEU A 118 -26.83 32.75 -18.10
CA LEU A 118 -27.38 32.52 -16.76
C LEU A 118 -28.41 31.37 -16.73
N ALA A 119 -29.15 31.15 -17.81
CA ALA A 119 -30.09 30.03 -17.93
C ALA A 119 -29.37 28.67 -18.10
N GLN A 120 -28.16 28.66 -18.64
CA GLN A 120 -27.35 27.44 -18.83
C GLN A 120 -26.55 27.06 -17.58
N VAL A 121 -26.16 28.03 -16.74
CA VAL A 121 -25.36 27.80 -15.52
C VAL A 121 -25.88 26.66 -14.63
N PRO A 122 -27.19 26.56 -14.32
CA PRO A 122 -27.71 25.46 -13.50
C PRO A 122 -27.47 24.08 -14.10
N GLU A 123 -27.51 23.93 -15.43
CA GLU A 123 -27.27 22.65 -16.09
C GLU A 123 -25.81 22.21 -15.92
N HIS A 124 -24.86 23.09 -16.22
CA HIS A 124 -23.43 22.77 -16.07
C HIS A 124 -23.07 22.48 -14.61
N THR A 125 -23.56 23.30 -13.68
CA THR A 125 -23.26 23.13 -12.25
C THR A 125 -23.91 21.88 -11.66
N ALA A 126 -25.15 21.55 -12.04
CA ALA A 126 -25.80 20.32 -11.63
C ALA A 126 -25.07 19.09 -12.19
N PHE A 127 -24.63 19.14 -13.44
CA PHE A 127 -23.85 18.06 -14.05
C PHE A 127 -22.52 17.85 -13.32
N THR A 128 -21.73 18.92 -13.10
CA THR A 128 -20.48 18.83 -12.36
C THR A 128 -20.70 18.30 -10.95
N ASN A 129 -21.75 18.75 -10.25
CA ASN A 129 -22.09 18.23 -8.93
C ASN A 129 -22.44 16.73 -8.95
N ALA A 130 -23.15 16.26 -9.97
CA ALA A 130 -23.41 14.83 -10.15
C ALA A 130 -22.11 14.05 -10.34
N GLN A 131 -21.14 14.55 -11.13
CA GLN A 131 -19.83 13.91 -11.27
C GLN A 131 -19.05 13.87 -9.95
N LEU A 132 -19.13 14.91 -9.12
CA LEU A 132 -18.51 14.91 -7.78
C LEU A 132 -19.13 13.87 -6.84
N LEU A 133 -20.45 13.67 -6.91
CA LEU A 133 -21.13 12.61 -6.17
C LEU A 133 -20.74 11.22 -6.66
N GLU A 134 -20.59 11.03 -7.97
CA GLU A 134 -20.10 9.78 -8.54
C GLU A 134 -18.66 9.48 -8.11
N ILE A 135 -17.78 10.49 -8.05
CA ILE A 135 -16.42 10.34 -7.51
C ILE A 135 -16.46 9.94 -6.03
N MET A 136 -17.30 10.59 -5.22
CA MET A 136 -17.45 10.27 -3.81
C MET A 136 -18.00 8.85 -3.61
N MET A 137 -18.99 8.46 -4.41
CA MET A 137 -19.49 7.08 -4.37
C MET A 137 -18.38 6.13 -4.78
N ALA A 138 -17.62 6.41 -5.84
CA ALA A 138 -16.52 5.55 -6.27
C ALA A 138 -15.44 5.33 -5.19
N GLN A 139 -15.43 6.07 -4.07
CA GLN A 139 -14.53 5.89 -2.93
C GLN A 139 -14.96 4.80 -1.94
N ASP A 140 -16.18 4.27 -2.04
CA ASP A 140 -16.67 3.16 -1.19
C ASP A 140 -15.83 1.87 -1.32
N PHE A 141 -15.04 1.72 -2.39
CA PHE A 141 -14.00 0.68 -2.49
C PHE A 141 -12.97 0.72 -1.35
N GLN A 142 -12.71 1.89 -0.75
CA GLN A 142 -11.69 2.05 0.29
C GLN A 142 -12.05 1.23 1.55
N ASP A 143 -13.33 1.19 1.93
CA ASP A 143 -13.76 0.39 3.09
C ASP A 143 -13.57 -1.11 2.81
N LEU A 144 -13.97 -1.55 1.63
CA LEU A 144 -13.88 -2.95 1.21
C LEU A 144 -12.42 -3.41 1.11
N THR A 145 -11.57 -2.63 0.45
CA THR A 145 -10.13 -2.91 0.34
C THR A 145 -9.42 -2.86 1.68
N GLY A 146 -9.78 -1.91 2.56
CA GLY A 146 -9.27 -1.81 3.92
C GLY A 146 -9.59 -3.06 4.76
N GLN A 147 -10.82 -3.58 4.66
CA GLN A 147 -11.20 -4.82 5.32
C GLN A 147 -10.39 -6.03 4.80
N VAL A 148 -10.16 -6.11 3.49
CA VAL A 148 -9.39 -7.19 2.87
C VAL A 148 -7.92 -7.15 3.31
N ILE A 149 -7.29 -5.97 3.29
CA ILE A 149 -5.91 -5.78 3.80
C ILE A 149 -5.82 -6.18 5.27
N LYS A 150 -6.78 -5.77 6.10
CA LYS A 150 -6.81 -6.13 7.53
C LYS A 150 -6.84 -7.64 7.74
N ARG A 151 -7.70 -8.35 7.00
CA ARG A 151 -7.74 -9.82 7.04
C ARG A 151 -6.42 -10.44 6.57
N MET A 152 -5.81 -9.86 5.54
CA MET A 152 -4.54 -10.35 5.02
C MET A 152 -3.39 -10.16 6.00
N MET A 153 -3.34 -9.04 6.72
CA MET A 153 -2.39 -8.83 7.81
C MET A 153 -2.52 -9.91 8.89
N SER A 154 -3.75 -10.29 9.26
CA SER A 154 -3.97 -11.38 10.22
C SER A 154 -3.46 -12.73 9.69
N VAL A 155 -3.65 -13.04 8.39
CA VAL A 155 -3.10 -14.26 7.78
C VAL A 155 -1.57 -14.25 7.81
N VAL A 156 -0.94 -13.13 7.47
CA VAL A 156 0.52 -13.00 7.50
C VAL A 156 1.07 -13.17 8.92
N GLN A 157 0.43 -12.56 9.92
CA GLN A 157 0.80 -12.72 11.34
C GLN A 157 0.70 -14.17 11.82
N GLU A 158 -0.34 -14.90 11.39
CA GLU A 158 -0.49 -16.31 11.74
C GLU A 158 0.62 -17.15 11.09
N ILE A 159 0.90 -16.94 9.80
CA ILE A 159 2.00 -17.62 9.09
C ILE A 159 3.34 -17.33 9.79
N GLU A 160 3.62 -16.07 10.15
CA GLU A 160 4.82 -15.67 10.86
C GLU A 160 4.97 -16.42 12.19
N LYS A 161 3.89 -16.49 12.99
CA LYS A 161 3.88 -17.20 14.26
C LYS A 161 4.12 -18.70 14.09
N GLN A 162 3.50 -19.33 13.10
CA GLN A 162 3.70 -20.75 12.81
C GLN A 162 5.14 -21.04 12.41
N LEU A 163 5.73 -20.21 11.54
CA LEU A 163 7.13 -20.34 11.14
C LEU A 163 8.10 -20.11 12.31
N LEU A 164 7.82 -19.16 13.20
CA LEU A 164 8.60 -18.94 14.41
C LEU A 164 8.55 -20.14 15.36
N MET A 165 7.41 -20.79 15.54
CA MET A 165 7.31 -22.02 16.35
C MET A 165 8.17 -23.14 15.76
N VAL A 166 8.07 -23.38 14.45
CA VAL A 166 8.93 -24.35 13.74
C VAL A 166 10.41 -24.05 13.98
N LEU A 167 10.83 -22.79 13.86
CA LEU A 167 12.22 -22.40 14.04
C LEU A 167 12.69 -22.55 15.49
N MET A 168 11.90 -22.11 16.47
CA MET A 168 12.26 -22.22 17.89
C MET A 168 12.38 -23.67 18.35
N GLU A 169 11.53 -24.56 17.86
CA GLU A 169 11.56 -25.98 18.21
C GLU A 169 12.70 -26.75 17.51
N ASN A 170 13.22 -26.22 16.40
CA ASN A 170 14.32 -26.83 15.64
C ASN A 170 15.71 -26.20 15.90
N ILE A 171 15.81 -25.17 16.75
CA ILE A 171 17.11 -24.67 17.21
C ILE A 171 17.66 -25.67 18.23
N PRO A 172 18.80 -26.35 17.97
CA PRO A 172 19.49 -27.10 19.02
C PRO A 172 19.81 -26.13 20.15
N GLU A 173 19.62 -26.51 21.42
CA GLU A 173 19.99 -25.69 22.58
C GLU A 173 21.38 -25.09 22.37
N GLN A 174 21.43 -23.85 21.88
CA GLN A 174 22.69 -23.15 21.80
C GLN A 174 23.02 -22.74 23.22
N PRO A 175 24.24 -23.01 23.71
CA PRO A 175 24.68 -22.44 24.97
C PRO A 175 24.50 -20.93 24.84
N VAL A 176 23.68 -20.37 25.73
CA VAL A 176 23.28 -18.96 25.77
C VAL A 176 24.55 -18.11 25.60
N LYS A 177 24.77 -17.59 24.40
CA LYS A 177 25.77 -16.54 24.21
C LYS A 177 25.12 -15.26 24.67
N ASP A 178 25.67 -14.68 25.72
CA ASP A 178 25.27 -13.39 26.28
C ASP A 178 24.95 -12.39 25.17
N LYS A 179 23.70 -11.90 25.18
CA LYS A 179 23.24 -10.86 24.26
C LYS A 179 24.14 -9.64 24.44
N ARG A 180 24.92 -9.29 23.41
CA ARG A 180 25.57 -7.98 23.35
C ARG A 180 24.49 -6.90 23.17
N PRO A 181 24.45 -5.87 24.00
CA PRO A 181 23.35 -4.92 24.03
C PRO A 181 23.57 -3.79 23.02
N ASN A 182 23.56 -4.05 21.70
CA ASN A 182 23.56 -2.97 20.69
C ASN A 182 23.37 -3.43 19.23
N ASP A 183 22.26 -4.10 18.89
CA ASP A 183 21.90 -4.29 17.47
C ASP A 183 20.40 -4.07 17.23
N SER A 184 19.87 -3.02 17.86
CA SER A 184 18.58 -2.45 17.49
C SER A 184 18.78 -1.65 16.20
N LEU A 185 18.65 -2.32 15.06
CA LEU A 185 18.54 -1.70 13.76
C LEU A 185 17.30 -0.80 13.74
N LEU A 186 17.50 0.49 14.05
CA LEU A 186 16.59 1.56 13.68
C LEU A 186 16.57 1.67 12.16
N ASN A 187 15.58 1.09 11.49
CA ASN A 187 15.15 1.51 10.17
C ASN A 187 13.70 1.05 9.91
N GLY A 188 12.76 1.91 10.25
CA GLY A 188 11.33 1.77 9.95
C GLY A 188 10.53 2.84 10.71
N PRO A 189 9.45 3.40 10.14
CA PRO A 189 8.66 4.43 10.82
C PRO A 189 8.09 3.87 12.12
N GLN A 190 8.33 4.58 13.22
CA GLN A 190 7.93 4.17 14.56
C GLN A 190 6.40 4.09 14.65
N LEU A 191 5.87 2.87 14.71
CA LEU A 191 4.48 2.58 15.03
C LEU A 191 4.42 1.86 16.37
N ASP A 192 4.58 2.61 17.45
CA ASP A 192 4.01 2.18 18.73
C ASP A 192 3.70 3.41 19.59
N GLN A 193 2.43 3.82 19.62
CA GLN A 193 1.96 4.98 20.39
C GLN A 193 1.52 4.61 21.82
N ASN A 194 1.65 3.34 22.22
CA ASN A 194 1.10 2.85 23.50
C ASN A 194 2.16 2.22 24.44
N GLY A 195 3.45 2.44 24.18
CA GLY A 195 4.54 2.04 25.08
C GLY A 195 4.94 3.15 26.04
N VAL A 196 5.07 2.83 27.33
CA VAL A 196 5.58 3.72 28.38
C VAL A 196 6.97 4.23 27.99
N GLY A 197 7.08 5.51 27.67
CA GLY A 197 8.33 6.14 27.24
C GLY A 197 8.19 7.31 26.24
N VAL A 198 6.97 7.64 25.81
CA VAL A 198 6.73 8.81 24.96
C VAL A 198 6.81 10.10 25.78
N ILE A 199 8.00 10.66 25.87
CA ILE A 199 8.21 12.07 26.21
C ILE A 199 8.74 12.73 24.94
N ALA A 200 7.81 13.21 24.11
CA ALA A 200 8.12 14.17 23.06
C ALA A 200 8.29 15.55 23.72
N ASN A 201 9.45 15.81 24.30
CA ASN A 201 9.82 17.17 24.71
C ASN A 201 10.70 17.79 23.63
N GLN A 202 10.22 18.93 23.12
CA GLN A 202 10.83 19.80 22.13
C GLN A 202 12.32 20.12 22.38
N GLU A 203 12.77 20.04 23.64
CA GLU A 203 14.17 20.22 24.05
C GLU A 203 15.14 19.23 23.38
N GLN A 204 14.74 17.96 23.17
CA GLN A 204 15.61 16.97 22.52
C GLN A 204 15.69 17.15 20.99
N VAL A 205 14.75 17.90 20.41
CA VAL A 205 14.78 18.25 18.99
C VAL A 205 15.79 19.38 18.76
N ASP A 206 15.83 20.37 19.66
CA ASP A 206 16.79 21.46 19.60
C ASP A 206 18.23 20.97 19.85
N ASP A 207 18.44 20.05 20.82
CA ASP A 207 19.76 19.44 21.06
C ASP A 207 20.29 18.66 19.82
N LEU A 208 19.39 18.06 19.04
CA LEU A 208 19.75 17.31 17.84
C LEU A 208 20.16 18.25 16.70
N LEU A 209 19.49 19.40 16.58
CA LEU A 209 19.81 20.43 15.58
C LEU A 209 21.15 21.12 15.90
N ASP A 210 21.39 21.44 17.18
CA ASP A 210 22.67 22.00 17.64
C ASP A 210 23.84 21.03 17.40
N SER A 211 23.62 19.72 17.55
CA SER A 211 24.66 18.69 17.30
C SER A 211 25.01 18.50 15.82
N LEU A 212 24.11 18.90 14.92
CA LEU A 212 24.26 18.81 13.47
C LEU A 212 24.74 20.13 12.83
N GLY A 213 24.93 21.17 13.65
CA GLY A 213 25.55 22.43 13.24
C GLY A 213 24.63 23.37 12.46
N PHE A 214 23.33 23.36 12.74
CA PHE A 214 22.39 24.41 12.33
C PHE A 214 22.00 25.30 13.50
#